data_AF-A0A829H3T0-F1
#
_entry.id   AF-A0A829H3T0-F1
#
_cell.length_a   1.000
_cell.length_b   1.000
_cell.length_c   1.000
_cell.angle_alpha   90.00
_cell.angle_beta   90.00
_cell.angle_gamma   90.00
#
_symmetry.space_group_name_H-M   'P 1'
#
loop_
_entity.id
_entity.type
_entity.pdbx_description
1 polymer ?
#
loop_
_entity_poly.entity_id
_entity_poly.type
_entity_poly.pdbx_seq_one_letter_code
_entity_poly.pdbx_strand_id
1 'polypeptide(L)'
;MYKRYKDVSLILKIVIGIIVGAVLGVMVPSWSFIDVLGKLFVGALKAIAPLLVFLLIMSAISKYRSGAKNHFGTVIVLYLSATLFSSIAAVAVSYLFPIKLVLPGAMKIAESAPKDLGTVVTSLLTNAVANPISALVEGNYLAILFWSLLIGSGLRLTSAVTKKVVTELADTVSAVAQMSFSS
;
A
#
# COMPACT_ATOMS: atom_id res chain seq x y z
N MET A 1 -33.33 0.11 -18.43
CA MET A 1 -32.57 -0.91 -17.69
C MET A 1 -31.15 -0.50 -17.25
N TYR A 2 -30.65 0.70 -17.59
CA TYR A 2 -29.31 1.18 -17.22
C TYR A 2 -29.20 1.86 -15.84
N LYS A 3 -30.33 2.11 -15.15
CA LYS A 3 -30.35 2.77 -13.83
C LYS A 3 -30.14 1.81 -12.64
N ARG A 4 -30.52 0.53 -12.75
CA ARG A 4 -30.41 -0.46 -11.65
C ARG A 4 -28.98 -0.94 -11.34
N TYR A 5 -28.01 -0.72 -12.24
CA TYR A 5 -26.60 -1.06 -11.99
C TYR A 5 -25.85 -0.02 -11.15
N LYS A 6 -26.41 1.19 -11.02
CA LYS A 6 -25.83 2.28 -10.22
C LYS A 6 -26.20 2.23 -8.74
N ASP A 7 -27.18 1.41 -8.35
CA ASP A 7 -27.66 1.32 -6.96
C ASP A 7 -27.07 0.13 -6.18
N VAL A 8 -26.31 -0.74 -6.84
CA VAL A 8 -25.61 -1.83 -6.14
C VAL A 8 -24.36 -1.27 -5.48
N SER A 9 -24.26 -1.43 -4.16
CA SER A 9 -23.13 -0.97 -3.37
C SER A 9 -21.81 -1.55 -3.91
N LEU A 10 -20.77 -0.72 -3.97
CA LEU A 10 -19.43 -1.11 -4.45
C LEU A 10 -18.92 -2.35 -3.71
N ILE A 11 -19.22 -2.45 -2.41
CA ILE A 11 -18.82 -3.58 -1.58
C ILE A 11 -19.41 -4.90 -2.07
N LEU A 12 -20.68 -4.89 -2.51
CA LEU A 12 -21.37 -6.08 -2.98
C LEU A 12 -20.80 -6.51 -4.35
N LYS A 13 -20.39 -5.55 -5.20
CA LYS A 13 -19.67 -5.84 -6.45
C LYS A 13 -18.32 -6.51 -6.20
N ILE A 14 -17.56 -6.04 -5.20
CA ILE A 14 -16.28 -6.65 -4.81
C ILE A 14 -16.51 -8.09 -4.32
N VAL A 15 -17.50 -8.30 -3.44
CA VAL A 15 -17.79 -9.63 -2.90
C VAL A 15 -18.21 -10.60 -4.02
N ILE A 16 -19.11 -10.19 -4.91
CA ILE A 16 -19.49 -11.01 -6.08
C ILE A 16 -18.27 -11.30 -6.95
N GLY A 17 -17.43 -10.30 -7.22
CA GLY A 17 -16.21 -10.48 -8.02
C GLY A 17 -15.24 -11.48 -7.41
N ILE A 18 -15.04 -11.46 -6.09
CA ILE A 18 -14.19 -12.41 -5.36
C ILE A 18 -14.79 -13.83 -5.47
N ILE A 19 -16.09 -13.99 -5.24
CA ILE A 19 -16.76 -15.30 -5.30
C ILE A 19 -16.67 -15.87 -6.71
N VAL A 20 -17.00 -15.07 -7.73
CA VAL A 20 -16.94 -15.49 -9.13
C VAL A 20 -15.50 -15.82 -9.53
N GLY A 21 -14.53 -14.99 -9.15
CA GLY A 21 -13.11 -15.24 -9.42
C GLY A 21 -12.60 -16.53 -8.77
N ALA A 22 -13.02 -16.82 -7.53
CA ALA A 22 -12.69 -18.05 -6.83
C ALA A 22 -13.30 -19.29 -7.51
N VAL A 23 -14.58 -19.22 -7.91
CA VAL A 23 -15.25 -20.32 -8.61
C VAL A 23 -14.62 -20.58 -9.98
N LEU A 24 -14.35 -19.54 -10.76
CA LEU A 24 -13.69 -19.64 -12.07
C LEU A 24 -12.27 -20.21 -11.94
N GLY A 25 -11.52 -19.80 -10.92
CA GLY A 25 -10.17 -20.31 -10.66
C GLY A 25 -10.13 -21.81 -10.34
N VAL A 26 -11.17 -22.34 -9.70
CA VAL A 26 -11.28 -23.79 -9.40
C VAL A 26 -11.83 -24.58 -10.58
N MET A 27 -12.84 -24.06 -11.29
CA MET A 27 -13.50 -24.79 -12.37
C MET A 27 -12.73 -24.77 -13.70
N VAL A 28 -11.95 -23.72 -13.97
CA VAL A 28 -11.29 -23.53 -15.27
C VAL A 28 -9.84 -23.03 -15.10
N PRO A 29 -8.93 -23.87 -14.58
CA PRO A 29 -7.53 -23.48 -14.34
C PRO A 29 -6.71 -23.28 -15.62
N SER A 30 -7.22 -23.66 -16.80
CA SER A 30 -6.48 -23.62 -18.08
C SER A 30 -6.66 -22.32 -18.88
N TRP A 31 -7.53 -21.40 -18.46
CA TRP A 31 -7.78 -20.15 -19.19
C TRP A 31 -6.75 -19.07 -18.84
N SER A 32 -5.61 -19.11 -19.52
CA SER A 32 -4.50 -18.15 -19.36
C SER A 32 -4.87 -16.69 -19.61
N PHE A 33 -5.94 -16.40 -20.36
CA PHE A 33 -6.39 -15.03 -20.63
C PHE A 33 -6.88 -14.30 -19.38
N ILE A 34 -7.51 -15.00 -18.42
CA ILE A 34 -7.98 -14.40 -17.16
C ILE A 34 -6.78 -13.97 -16.29
N ASP A 35 -5.72 -14.78 -16.25
CA ASP A 35 -4.48 -14.48 -15.53
C ASP A 35 -3.79 -13.23 -16.11
N VAL A 36 -3.80 -13.06 -17.43
CA VAL A 36 -3.26 -11.86 -18.09
C VAL A 36 -4.01 -10.60 -17.63
N LEU A 37 -5.34 -10.63 -17.57
CA LEU A 37 -6.13 -9.49 -17.07
C LEU A 37 -5.79 -9.16 -15.61
N GLY A 38 -5.65 -10.17 -14.75
CA GLY A 38 -5.24 -9.99 -13.36
C GLY A 38 -3.84 -9.39 -13.23
N LYS A 39 -2.87 -9.88 -14.01
CA LYS A 39 -1.49 -9.36 -14.05
C LYS A 39 -1.43 -7.93 -14.57
N LEU A 40 -2.20 -7.59 -15.61
CA LEU A 40 -2.30 -6.23 -16.12
C LEU A 40 -2.88 -5.29 -15.06
N PHE A 41 -3.95 -5.70 -14.37
CA PHE A 41 -4.56 -4.92 -13.30
C PHE A 41 -3.59 -4.66 -12.13
N VAL A 42 -2.98 -5.73 -11.58
CA VAL A 42 -2.02 -5.62 -10.47
C VAL A 42 -0.76 -4.87 -10.91
N GLY A 43 -0.30 -5.08 -12.14
CA GLY A 43 0.85 -4.38 -12.71
C GLY A 43 0.61 -2.89 -12.83
N ALA A 44 -0.53 -2.47 -13.39
CA ALA A 44 -0.93 -1.06 -13.47
C ALA A 44 -1.05 -0.43 -12.08
N LEU A 45 -1.66 -1.13 -11.12
CA LEU A 45 -1.78 -0.65 -9.73
C LEU A 45 -0.41 -0.48 -9.06
N LYS A 46 0.46 -1.48 -9.20
CA LYS A 46 1.83 -1.43 -8.65
C LYS A 46 2.70 -0.36 -9.31
N ALA A 47 2.48 -0.07 -10.60
CA ALA A 47 3.27 0.93 -11.32
C ALA A 47 2.93 2.36 -10.85
N ILE A 48 1.65 2.66 -10.62
CA ILE A 48 1.23 4.03 -10.27
C ILE A 48 1.31 4.31 -8.77
N ALA A 49 1.15 3.29 -7.91
CA ALA A 49 1.04 3.49 -6.47
C ALA A 49 2.28 4.14 -5.80
N PRO A 50 3.54 3.71 -6.08
CA PRO A 50 4.73 4.34 -5.50
C PRO A 50 4.83 5.84 -5.78
N LEU A 51 4.58 6.23 -7.03
CA LEU A 51 4.62 7.62 -7.49
C LEU A 51 3.49 8.45 -6.83
N LEU A 52 2.28 7.90 -6.78
CA LEU A 52 1.14 8.53 -6.15
C LEU A 52 1.42 8.82 -4.67
N VAL A 53 1.88 7.82 -3.91
CA VAL A 53 2.18 7.96 -2.48
C VAL A 53 3.23 9.04 -2.25
N PHE A 54 4.29 9.06 -3.06
CA PHE A 54 5.35 10.08 -2.99
C PHE A 54 4.80 11.50 -3.14
N LEU A 55 4.01 11.75 -4.20
CA LEU A 55 3.46 13.08 -4.50
C LEU A 55 2.41 13.52 -3.47
N LEU A 56 1.54 12.61 -3.02
CA LEU A 56 0.51 12.91 -2.03
C LEU A 56 1.12 13.35 -0.70
N ILE A 57 2.15 12.65 -0.22
CA ILE A 57 2.82 12.98 1.03
C ILE A 57 3.58 14.30 0.88
N MET A 58 4.31 14.50 -0.21
CA MET A 58 4.97 15.78 -0.48
C MET A 58 3.96 16.94 -0.47
N SER A 59 2.83 16.80 -1.16
CA SER A 59 1.78 17.81 -1.20
C SER A 59 1.21 18.07 0.19
N ALA A 60 0.86 17.02 0.95
CA ALA A 60 0.30 17.13 2.29
C ALA A 60 1.25 17.85 3.27
N ILE A 61 2.53 17.46 3.27
CA ILE A 61 3.54 18.06 4.15
C ILE A 61 3.85 19.51 3.72
N SER A 62 3.90 19.80 2.42
CA SER A 62 4.17 21.16 1.93
C SER A 62 3.15 22.21 2.39
N LYS A 63 1.90 21.79 2.62
CA LYS A 63 0.78 22.61 3.09
C LYS A 63 0.65 22.62 4.62
N TYR A 64 1.36 21.74 5.31
CA TYR A 64 1.24 21.59 6.76
C TYR A 64 1.68 22.86 7.49
N ARG A 65 0.79 23.44 8.31
CA ARG A 65 1.04 24.65 9.11
C ARG A 65 1.22 24.24 10.58
N SER A 66 2.32 24.66 11.19
CA SER A 66 2.57 24.39 12.61
C SER A 66 1.50 25.07 13.47
N GLY A 67 0.83 24.29 14.34
CA GLY A 67 -0.26 24.78 15.22
C GLY A 67 -1.66 24.30 14.86
N ALA A 68 -1.84 23.55 13.77
CA ALA A 68 -3.10 22.87 13.50
C ALA A 68 -3.36 21.80 14.58
N LYS A 69 -4.56 21.79 15.17
CA LYS A 69 -4.99 20.69 16.06
C LYS A 69 -4.91 19.40 15.25
N ASN A 70 -3.98 18.52 15.62
CA ASN A 70 -3.81 17.24 14.97
C ASN A 70 -3.99 16.13 16.00
N HIS A 71 -4.57 15.01 15.56
CA HIS A 71 -4.78 13.82 16.40
C HIS A 71 -3.76 12.73 16.06
N PHE A 72 -2.63 13.09 15.42
CA PHE A 72 -1.63 12.11 14.97
C PHE A 72 -1.10 11.28 16.14
N GLY A 73 -0.85 11.89 17.30
CA GLY A 73 -0.44 11.15 18.50
C GLY A 73 -1.45 10.09 18.93
N THR A 74 -2.74 10.44 18.98
CA THR A 74 -3.82 9.50 19.30
C THR A 74 -3.92 8.37 18.27
N VAL A 75 -3.80 8.67 16.98
CA VAL A 75 -3.82 7.68 15.91
C VAL A 75 -2.66 6.69 16.03
N ILE A 76 -1.45 7.18 16.34
CA ILE A 76 -0.26 6.33 16.55
C ILE A 76 -0.47 5.39 17.74
N VAL A 77 -0.94 5.92 18.88
CA VAL A 77 -1.20 5.10 20.08
C VAL A 77 -2.28 4.05 19.80
N LEU A 78 -3.36 4.43 19.11
CA LEU A 78 -4.43 3.52 18.74
C LEU A 78 -3.91 2.42 17.79
N TYR A 79 -3.10 2.78 16.80
CA TYR A 79 -2.51 1.84 15.84
C TYR A 79 -1.57 0.84 16.50
N LEU A 80 -0.63 1.32 17.34
CA LEU A 80 0.31 0.45 18.06
C LEU A 80 -0.43 -0.50 19.01
N SER A 81 -1.42 0.01 19.74
CA SER A 81 -2.21 -0.80 20.66
C SER A 81 -3.03 -1.86 19.91
N ALA A 82 -3.74 -1.46 18.85
CA ALA A 82 -4.54 -2.38 18.04
C ALA A 82 -3.67 -3.48 17.41
N THR A 83 -2.50 -3.13 16.87
CA THR A 83 -1.57 -4.08 16.26
C THR A 83 -1.02 -5.05 17.31
N LEU A 84 -0.70 -4.58 18.51
CA LEU A 84 -0.22 -5.41 19.61
C LEU A 84 -1.30 -6.41 20.07
N PHE A 85 -2.54 -5.95 20.28
CA PHE A 85 -3.64 -6.85 20.64
C PHE A 85 -3.95 -7.84 19.52
N SER A 86 -3.91 -7.40 18.26
CA SER A 86 -4.11 -8.27 17.10
C SER A 86 -3.03 -9.33 16.98
N SER A 87 -1.75 -9.01 17.24
CA SER A 87 -0.66 -9.98 17.13
C SER A 87 -0.74 -11.04 18.24
N ILE A 88 -1.09 -10.66 19.48
CA ILE A 88 -1.32 -11.60 20.57
C ILE A 88 -2.48 -12.54 20.23
N ALA A 89 -3.61 -12.00 19.74
CA ALA A 89 -4.75 -12.81 19.33
C ALA A 89 -4.39 -13.77 18.19
N ALA A 90 -3.66 -13.30 17.18
CA ALA A 90 -3.22 -14.12 16.05
C ALA A 90 -2.29 -15.27 16.50
N VAL A 91 -1.36 -15.00 17.41
CA VAL A 91 -0.48 -16.03 17.98
C VAL A 91 -1.28 -17.05 18.81
N ALA A 92 -2.24 -16.60 19.63
CA ALA A 92 -3.10 -17.50 20.40
C ALA A 92 -3.94 -18.42 19.49
N VAL A 93 -4.54 -17.87 18.43
CA VAL A 93 -5.29 -18.66 17.43
C VAL A 93 -4.36 -19.62 16.68
N SER A 94 -3.15 -19.19 16.33
CA SER A 94 -2.15 -20.05 15.68
C SER A 94 -1.79 -21.28 16.51
N TYR A 95 -1.73 -21.13 17.85
CA TYR A 95 -1.53 -22.27 18.76
C TYR A 95 -2.78 -23.13 18.97
N LEU A 96 -3.98 -22.52 18.99
CA LEU A 96 -5.25 -23.26 19.16
C LEU A 96 -5.64 -24.08 17.92
N PHE A 97 -5.33 -23.58 16.73
CA PHE A 97 -5.64 -24.23 15.45
C PHE A 97 -4.38 -24.30 14.57
N PRO A 98 -3.48 -25.27 14.80
CA PRO A 98 -2.24 -25.38 14.04
C PRO A 98 -2.53 -25.81 12.58
N ILE A 99 -2.52 -24.84 11.66
CA ILE A 99 -2.71 -25.10 10.22
C ILE A 99 -1.37 -25.58 9.63
N LYS A 100 -1.27 -26.88 9.34
CA LYS A 100 -0.13 -27.44 8.60
C LYS A 100 -0.29 -27.17 7.11
N LEU A 101 0.24 -26.05 6.65
CA LEU A 101 0.37 -25.72 5.23
C LEU A 101 1.45 -26.62 4.61
N VAL A 102 1.03 -27.73 3.98
CA VAL A 102 1.93 -28.58 3.18
C VAL A 102 2.18 -27.90 1.83
N LEU A 103 2.91 -26.77 1.86
CA LEU A 103 3.42 -26.13 0.66
C LEU A 103 4.78 -26.75 0.30
N PRO A 104 4.97 -27.32 -0.90
CA PRO A 104 6.29 -27.72 -1.37
C PRO A 104 7.17 -26.45 -1.46
N GLY A 105 8.01 -26.21 -0.45
CA GLY A 105 8.84 -24.99 -0.35
C GLY A 105 8.81 -24.27 1.01
N ALA A 106 7.88 -24.60 1.91
CA ALA A 106 7.81 -23.96 3.24
C ALA A 106 9.10 -24.11 4.08
N MET A 107 9.88 -25.18 3.81
CA MET A 107 11.14 -25.45 4.49
C MET A 107 12.24 -24.41 4.17
N LYS A 108 12.20 -23.72 3.01
CA LYS A 108 13.16 -22.64 2.68
C LYS A 108 12.87 -21.32 3.39
N ILE A 109 11.61 -21.07 3.75
CA ILE A 109 11.20 -19.80 4.36
C ILE A 109 11.62 -19.74 5.84
N ALA A 110 11.62 -20.88 6.54
CA ALA A 110 12.07 -20.97 7.93
C ALA A 110 13.57 -20.66 8.09
N GLU A 111 14.40 -20.92 7.08
CA GLU A 111 15.83 -20.58 7.10
C GLU A 111 16.12 -19.09 6.87
N SER A 112 15.16 -18.34 6.33
CA SER A 112 15.35 -16.92 5.96
C SER A 112 14.88 -15.94 7.03
N ALA A 113 14.33 -16.43 8.15
CA ALA A 113 13.86 -15.57 9.22
C ALA A 113 15.08 -14.85 9.85
N PRO A 114 15.08 -13.50 9.90
CA PRO A 114 16.17 -12.76 10.53
C PRO A 114 16.35 -13.22 11.98
N LYS A 115 17.51 -13.79 12.30
CA LYS A 115 17.81 -14.31 13.64
C LYS A 115 18.10 -13.21 14.66
N ASP A 116 18.44 -12.02 14.17
CA ASP A 116 18.85 -10.89 15.01
C ASP A 116 18.02 -9.63 14.70
N LEU A 117 17.42 -9.06 15.74
CA LEU A 117 16.67 -7.81 15.64
C LEU A 117 17.57 -6.64 15.21
N GLY A 118 18.85 -6.65 15.62
CA GLY A 118 19.82 -5.63 15.23
C GLY A 118 19.98 -5.55 13.71
N THR A 119 20.12 -6.71 13.05
CA THR A 119 20.18 -6.77 11.58
C THR A 119 18.91 -6.26 10.91
N VAL A 120 17.73 -6.54 11.46
CA VAL A 120 16.44 -6.05 10.91
C VAL A 120 16.34 -4.54 11.03
N VAL A 121 16.60 -3.98 12.22
CA VAL A 121 16.55 -2.52 12.43
C VAL A 121 17.57 -1.81 11.54
N THR A 122 18.80 -2.32 11.48
CA THR A 122 19.84 -1.78 10.60
C THR A 122 19.41 -1.81 9.15
N SER A 123 18.84 -2.93 8.68
CA SER A 123 18.32 -3.07 7.32
C SER A 123 17.19 -2.08 7.04
N LEU A 124 16.25 -1.88 7.98
CA LEU A 124 15.19 -0.90 7.82
C LEU A 124 15.75 0.53 7.69
N LEU A 125 16.70 0.90 8.55
CA LEU A 125 17.31 2.23 8.53
C LEU A 125 18.10 2.48 7.23
N THR A 126 18.91 1.51 6.79
CA THR A 126 19.67 1.65 5.55
C THR A 126 18.76 1.65 4.32
N ASN A 127 17.69 0.86 4.32
CA ASN A 127 16.69 0.89 3.25
C ASN A 127 15.89 2.20 3.21
N ALA A 128 15.65 2.85 4.36
CA ALA A 128 14.93 4.12 4.39
C ALA A 128 15.68 5.26 3.68
N VAL A 129 17.01 5.20 3.66
CA VAL A 129 17.87 6.21 3.02
C VAL A 129 18.35 5.80 1.63
N ALA A 130 17.75 4.76 1.04
CA ALA A 130 18.05 4.33 -0.32
C ALA A 130 17.81 5.46 -1.34
N ASN A 131 18.45 5.37 -2.50
CA ASN A 131 18.32 6.38 -3.55
C ASN A 131 16.83 6.61 -3.92
N PRO A 132 16.34 7.86 -3.96
CA PRO A 132 14.91 8.15 -4.14
C PRO A 132 14.36 7.71 -5.49
N ILE A 133 15.17 7.75 -6.55
CA ILE A 133 14.76 7.31 -7.88
C ILE A 133 14.67 5.78 -7.92
N SER A 134 15.69 5.08 -7.40
CA SER A 134 15.66 3.60 -7.27
C SER A 134 14.46 3.16 -6.44
N ALA A 135 14.18 3.86 -5.33
CA ALA A 135 13.06 3.54 -4.46
C ALA A 135 11.69 3.62 -5.16
N LEU A 136 11.49 4.60 -6.05
CA LEU A 136 10.28 4.71 -6.85
C LEU A 136 10.15 3.58 -7.88
N VAL A 137 11.25 3.20 -8.52
CA VAL A 137 11.28 2.13 -9.53
C VAL A 137 11.06 0.76 -8.88
N GLU A 138 11.70 0.50 -7.75
CA GLU A 138 11.65 -0.78 -7.04
C GLU A 138 10.41 -0.91 -6.13
N GLY A 139 9.69 0.18 -5.88
CA GLY A 139 8.57 0.19 -4.95
C GLY A 139 8.99 0.06 -3.48
N ASN A 140 10.16 0.59 -3.11
CA ASN A 140 10.60 0.65 -1.71
C ASN A 140 9.83 1.74 -0.97
N TYR A 141 8.68 1.36 -0.42
CA TYR A 141 7.78 2.29 0.29
C TYR A 141 8.46 2.99 1.47
N LEU A 142 9.38 2.34 2.19
CA LEU A 142 10.04 2.96 3.34
C LEU A 142 10.89 4.17 2.90
N ALA A 143 11.69 4.02 1.85
CA ALA A 143 12.45 5.11 1.26
C ALA A 143 11.55 6.19 0.63
N ILE A 144 10.48 5.80 -0.04
CA ILE A 144 9.49 6.72 -0.62
C ILE A 144 8.88 7.61 0.48
N LEU A 145 8.46 7.02 1.60
CA LEU A 145 7.94 7.75 2.76
C LEU A 145 9.00 8.70 3.33
N PHE A 146 10.23 8.22 3.52
CA PHE A 146 11.32 9.04 4.06
C PHE A 146 11.63 10.26 3.19
N TRP A 147 11.86 10.07 1.89
CA TRP A 147 12.18 11.16 0.97
C TRP A 147 11.02 12.11 0.73
N SER A 148 9.78 11.61 0.65
CA SER A 148 8.60 12.47 0.50
C SER A 148 8.38 13.37 1.72
N LEU A 149 8.68 12.90 2.93
CA LEU A 149 8.67 13.71 4.14
C LEU A 149 9.77 14.79 4.12
N LEU A 150 11.00 14.44 3.73
CA LEU A 150 12.12 15.39 3.66
C LEU A 150 11.89 16.48 2.60
N ILE A 151 11.56 16.07 1.37
CA ILE A 151 11.30 17.00 0.28
C ILE A 151 10.04 17.82 0.57
N GLY A 152 8.96 17.19 1.05
CA GLY A 152 7.74 17.86 1.48
C GLY A 152 8.00 18.91 2.56
N SER A 153 8.89 18.61 3.51
CA SER A 153 9.31 19.56 4.55
C SER A 153 10.10 20.73 3.98
N GLY A 154 11.04 20.48 3.05
CA GLY A 154 11.75 21.53 2.33
C GLY A 154 10.81 22.43 1.51
N LEU A 155 9.78 21.84 0.87
CA LEU A 155 8.76 22.58 0.13
C LEU A 155 7.99 23.56 1.01
N ARG A 156 7.90 23.37 2.34
CA ARG A 156 7.23 24.33 3.24
C ARG A 156 7.86 25.72 3.18
N LEU A 157 9.15 25.80 2.86
CA LEU A 157 9.90 27.06 2.75
C LEU A 157 9.82 27.70 1.36
N THR A 158 9.18 27.04 0.40
CA THR A 158 9.08 27.52 -0.99
C THR A 158 7.84 28.39 -1.22
N SER A 159 7.81 29.03 -2.40
CA SER A 159 6.71 29.88 -2.85
C SER A 159 5.37 29.13 -2.92
N ALA A 160 4.26 29.88 -2.86
CA ALA A 160 2.92 29.30 -3.03
C ALA A 160 2.75 28.64 -4.41
N VAL A 161 3.39 29.17 -5.45
CA VAL A 161 3.35 28.62 -6.81
C VAL A 161 3.98 27.23 -6.86
N THR A 162 5.16 27.06 -6.27
CA THR A 162 5.85 25.75 -6.23
C THR A 162 5.00 24.69 -5.51
N LYS A 163 4.39 25.05 -4.38
CA LYS A 163 3.48 24.15 -3.62
C LYS A 163 2.23 23.81 -4.41
N LYS A 164 1.70 24.76 -5.19
CA LYS A 164 0.54 24.56 -6.05
C LYS A 164 0.86 23.57 -7.17
N VAL A 165 1.99 23.70 -7.85
CA VAL A 165 2.43 22.75 -8.89
C VAL A 165 2.54 21.33 -8.34
N VAL A 166 3.15 21.14 -7.18
CA VAL A 166 3.26 19.81 -6.55
C VAL A 166 1.89 19.22 -6.21
N THR A 167 0.95 20.07 -5.80
CA THR A 167 -0.43 19.66 -5.55
C THR A 167 -1.15 19.23 -6.82
N GLU A 168 -1.10 20.06 -7.86
CA GLU A 168 -1.76 19.78 -9.13
C GLU A 168 -1.19 18.52 -9.79
N LEU A 169 0.12 18.26 -9.64
CA LEU A 169 0.72 16.99 -10.05
C LEU A 169 0.16 15.80 -9.26
N ALA A 170 0.07 15.90 -7.93
CA ALA A 170 -0.50 14.84 -7.10
C ALA A 170 -1.97 14.56 -7.46
N ASP A 171 -2.76 15.60 -7.67
CA ASP A 171 -4.17 15.49 -8.07
C ASP A 171 -4.33 14.88 -9.47
N THR A 172 -3.47 15.27 -10.42
CA THR A 172 -3.46 14.71 -11.78
C THR A 172 -3.12 13.23 -11.77
N VAL A 173 -2.07 12.82 -11.05
CA VAL A 173 -1.70 11.40 -10.93
C VAL A 173 -2.80 10.62 -10.20
N SER A 174 -3.45 11.21 -9.20
CA SER A 174 -4.61 10.62 -8.52
C SER A 174 -5.79 10.41 -9.47
N ALA A 175 -6.08 11.38 -10.34
CA ALA A 175 -7.13 11.26 -11.33
C ALA A 175 -6.84 10.15 -12.34
N VAL A 176 -5.59 10.04 -12.82
CA VAL A 176 -5.17 8.95 -13.72
C VAL A 176 -5.33 7.59 -13.06
N ALA A 177 -4.94 7.45 -11.78
CA ALA A 177 -5.18 6.23 -11.03
C ALA A 177 -6.67 5.91 -10.93
N GLN A 178 -7.51 6.86 -10.53
CA GLN A 178 -8.96 6.65 -10.43
C GLN A 178 -9.61 6.28 -11.77
N MET A 179 -9.21 6.92 -12.87
CA MET A 179 -9.70 6.58 -14.21
C MET A 179 -9.31 5.17 -14.62
N SER A 180 -8.10 4.72 -14.25
CA SER A 180 -7.59 3.40 -14.61
C SER A 180 -8.28 2.25 -13.85
N PHE A 181 -8.97 2.55 -12.73
CA PHE A 181 -9.55 1.54 -11.83
C PHE A 181 -11.06 1.68 -11.56
N SER A 182 -11.71 2.74 -12.07
CA SER A 182 -13.16 2.99 -11.87
C SER A 182 -14.06 2.59 -13.04
N SER A 183 -13.48 2.10 -14.14
CA SER A 183 -14.16 1.52 -15.31
C SER A 183 -14.21 -0.01 -15.23
#